data_AF-A0AAV4JE50-F1
#
_entry.id   AF-A0AAV4JE50-F1
#
_cell.length_a   1.000
_cell.length_b   1.000
_cell.length_c   1.000
_cell.angle_alpha   90.00
_cell.angle_beta   90.00
_cell.angle_gamma   90.00
#
_symmetry.space_group_name_H-M   'P 1'
#
loop_
_entity.id
_entity.type
_entity.pdbx_description
1 polymer ?
#
loop_
_entity_poly.entity_id
_entity_poly.type
_entity_poly.pdbx_seq_one_letter_code
_entity_poly.pdbx_strand_id
1 'polypeptide(L)'
;MVDAGEVVTMTLRREFGEEALNSLEASDKEKKEIEASINELFSRGQEVYRGYVDDPRNTDNAWMETVAMNFHDNDGKGVARFNLHAGDDAVGVQWMDLSHRLELYASHIDFLQKTAEKLGASW
;
A
#
# COMPACT_ATOMS: atom_id res chain seq x y z
N MET A 1 -2.16 9.82 -3.82
CA MET A 1 -1.95 10.01 -5.29
C MET A 1 -0.48 10.24 -5.57
N VAL A 2 0.01 10.08 -6.81
CA VAL A 2 1.38 10.52 -7.17
C VAL A 2 1.37 12.05 -7.30
N ASP A 3 2.14 12.72 -6.45
CA ASP A 3 2.21 14.18 -6.45
C ASP A 3 3.01 14.73 -7.64
N ALA A 4 2.77 16.00 -7.98
CA ALA A 4 3.48 16.65 -9.08
C ALA A 4 4.99 16.69 -8.83
N GLY A 5 5.76 16.03 -9.70
CA GLY A 5 7.21 15.91 -9.55
C GLY A 5 7.68 14.78 -8.63
N GLU A 6 6.74 14.02 -8.05
CA GLU A 6 7.02 12.84 -7.24
C GLU A 6 7.27 11.60 -8.13
N VAL A 7 8.22 10.75 -7.72
CA VAL A 7 8.38 9.42 -8.32
C VAL A 7 7.52 8.40 -7.58
N VAL A 8 7.01 7.39 -8.30
CA VAL A 8 6.11 6.34 -7.74
C VAL A 8 6.62 5.74 -6.43
N THR A 9 7.92 5.49 -6.31
CA THR A 9 8.50 4.91 -5.09
C THR A 9 8.39 5.81 -3.86
N MET A 10 8.41 7.13 -4.05
CA MET A 10 8.17 8.09 -2.96
C MET A 10 6.70 8.05 -2.54
N THR A 11 5.79 8.08 -3.52
CA THR A 11 4.34 7.98 -3.27
C THR A 11 3.99 6.75 -2.44
N LEU A 12 4.52 5.59 -2.82
CA LEU A 12 4.24 4.33 -2.12
C LEU A 12 4.67 4.39 -0.64
N ARG A 13 5.82 5.01 -0.34
CA ARG A 13 6.32 5.15 1.04
C ARG A 13 5.51 6.17 1.83
N ARG A 14 5.22 7.31 1.20
CA ARG A 14 4.47 8.41 1.81
C ARG A 14 3.06 7.96 2.16
N GLU A 15 2.29 7.48 1.19
CA GLU A 15 0.90 7.06 1.40
C GLU A 15 0.78 5.93 2.44
N PHE A 16 1.70 4.95 2.44
CA PHE A 16 1.69 3.91 3.47
C PHE A 16 2.02 4.47 4.86
N GLY A 17 2.99 5.38 4.95
CA GLY A 17 3.36 6.01 6.22
C GLY A 17 2.26 6.93 6.76
N GLU A 18 1.61 7.71 5.91
CA GLU A 18 0.54 8.64 6.26
C GLU A 18 -0.71 7.85 6.69
N GLU A 19 -1.20 6.94 5.84
CA GLU A 19 -2.52 6.33 6.04
C GLU A 19 -2.53 5.11 6.96
N ALA A 20 -1.45 4.32 6.98
CA ALA A 20 -1.40 3.08 7.76
C ALA A 20 -0.62 3.20 9.07
N LEU A 21 0.22 4.23 9.21
CA LEU A 21 1.07 4.46 10.40
C LEU A 21 0.86 5.84 11.04
N ASN A 22 -0.05 6.66 10.52
CA ASN A 22 -0.34 8.02 10.98
C ASN A 22 0.94 8.85 11.17
N SER A 23 1.85 8.78 10.19
CA SER A 23 3.15 9.43 10.31
C SER A 23 3.06 10.95 10.38
N LEU A 24 1.98 11.60 9.94
CA LEU A 24 1.81 13.05 9.99
C LEU A 24 1.72 13.56 11.44
N GLU A 25 0.97 12.85 12.29
CA GLU A 25 0.75 13.18 13.71
C GLU A 25 1.82 12.59 14.64
N ALA A 26 2.72 11.75 14.12
CA ALA A 26 3.81 11.15 14.89
C ALA A 26 4.85 12.20 15.33
N SER A 27 5.48 11.95 16.49
CA SER A 27 6.59 12.78 16.97
C SER A 27 7.82 12.67 16.05
N ASP A 28 8.74 13.64 16.10
CA ASP A 28 9.97 13.61 15.29
C ASP A 28 10.82 12.34 15.48
N LYS A 29 10.75 11.75 16.67
CA LYS A 29 11.44 10.49 16.97
C LYS A 29 10.75 9.32 16.28
N GLU A 30 9.42 9.21 16.42
CA GLU A 30 8.62 8.15 15.80
C GLU A 30 8.67 8.25 14.28
N LYS A 31 8.61 9.46 13.71
CA LYS A 31 8.78 9.69 12.27
C LYS A 31 10.06 9.06 11.72
N LYS A 32 11.19 9.25 12.42
CA LYS A 32 12.48 8.64 12.02
C LYS A 32 12.48 7.12 12.11
N GLU A 33 11.83 6.57 13.13
CA GLU A 33 11.71 5.12 13.30
C GLU A 33 10.81 4.50 12.23
N ILE A 34 9.68 5.15 11.92
CA ILE A 34 8.76 4.79 10.83
C ILE A 34 9.50 4.86 9.49
N GLU A 35 10.19 5.96 9.19
CA GLU A 35 10.90 6.15 7.94
C GLU A 35 11.99 5.10 7.73
N ALA A 36 12.78 4.79 8.77
CA ALA A 36 13.79 3.74 8.72
C ALA A 36 13.17 2.37 8.41
N SER A 37 12.05 2.04 9.07
CA SER A 37 11.35 0.77 8.91
C SER A 37 10.70 0.62 7.53
N ILE A 38 10.07 1.70 7.03
CA ILE A 38 9.53 1.78 5.66
C ILE A 38 10.67 1.63 4.65
N ASN A 39 11.79 2.32 4.82
CA ASN A 39 12.90 2.24 3.88
C ASN A 39 13.48 0.83 3.76
N GLU A 40 13.56 0.10 4.87
CA GLU A 40 13.98 -1.31 4.86
C GLU A 40 12.96 -2.19 4.13
N LEU A 41 11.68 -2.11 4.49
CA LEU A 41 10.61 -2.89 3.88
C LEU A 41 10.51 -2.63 2.35
N PHE A 42 10.61 -1.37 1.95
CA PHE A 42 10.42 -0.94 0.56
C PHE A 42 11.65 -1.19 -0.32
N SER A 43 12.72 -1.76 0.23
CA SER A 43 13.90 -2.17 -0.54
C SER A 43 13.66 -3.43 -1.40
N ARG A 44 12.59 -4.20 -1.13
CA ARG A 44 12.29 -5.50 -1.77
C ARG A 44 10.87 -5.59 -2.32
N GLY A 45 10.41 -4.53 -2.99
CA GLY A 45 9.09 -4.50 -3.62
C GLY A 45 9.02 -5.32 -4.91
N GLN A 46 7.88 -5.98 -5.15
CA GLN A 46 7.55 -6.61 -6.42
C GLN A 46 6.33 -5.95 -7.04
N GLU A 47 6.42 -5.59 -8.32
CA GLU A 47 5.27 -5.08 -9.07
C GLU A 47 4.23 -6.19 -9.29
N VAL A 48 2.99 -5.87 -8.90
CA VAL A 48 1.81 -6.71 -9.07
C VAL A 48 1.02 -6.27 -10.29
N TYR A 49 0.90 -4.95 -10.48
CA TYR A 49 0.14 -4.36 -11.56
C TYR A 49 0.67 -2.95 -11.90
N ARG A 50 0.58 -2.58 -13.18
CA ARG A 50 0.84 -1.24 -13.68
C ARG A 50 -0.08 -0.96 -14.85
N GLY A 51 -0.82 0.14 -14.77
CA GLY A 51 -1.62 0.65 -15.88
C GLY A 51 -3.00 1.14 -15.46
N TYR A 52 -3.91 1.12 -16.44
CA TYR A 52 -5.28 1.63 -16.37
C TYR A 52 -6.15 0.96 -15.30
N VAL A 53 -6.91 1.76 -14.55
CA VAL A 53 -7.94 1.29 -13.63
C VAL A 53 -9.30 1.74 -14.13
N ASP A 54 -10.25 0.80 -14.20
CA ASP A 54 -11.64 1.12 -14.47
C ASP A 54 -12.25 1.81 -13.24
N ASP A 55 -12.34 3.13 -13.32
CA ASP A 55 -12.69 4.02 -12.22
C ASP A 55 -13.84 4.94 -12.66
N PRO A 56 -14.86 5.16 -11.81
CA PRO A 56 -16.00 6.02 -12.15
C PRO A 56 -15.63 7.48 -12.48
N ARG A 57 -14.40 7.92 -12.17
CA ARG A 57 -13.88 9.24 -12.52
C ARG A 57 -13.36 9.33 -13.96
N ASN A 58 -13.22 8.20 -14.65
CA ASN A 58 -12.68 8.17 -16.00
C ASN A 58 -13.61 8.90 -16.99
N THR A 59 -13.01 9.54 -17.99
CA THR A 59 -13.65 10.25 -19.09
C THR A 59 -12.92 9.94 -20.40
N ASP A 60 -13.44 10.40 -21.53
CA ASP A 60 -12.80 10.26 -22.85
C ASP A 60 -11.38 10.84 -22.92
N ASN A 61 -11.04 11.80 -22.05
CA ASN A 61 -9.79 12.55 -22.12
C ASN A 61 -8.90 12.42 -20.86
N ALA A 62 -9.36 11.72 -19.83
CA ALA A 62 -8.64 11.55 -18.57
C ALA A 62 -9.06 10.25 -17.89
N TRP A 63 -8.09 9.49 -17.38
CA TRP A 63 -8.33 8.22 -16.70
C TRP A 63 -7.38 8.02 -15.53
N MET A 64 -7.75 7.11 -14.63
CA MET A 64 -6.91 6.66 -13.53
C MET A 64 -5.95 5.57 -13.98
N GLU A 65 -4.70 5.70 -13.57
CA GLU A 65 -3.72 4.61 -13.62
C GLU A 65 -3.17 4.35 -12.23
N THR A 66 -2.71 3.13 -11.98
CA THR A 66 -2.05 2.78 -10.72
C THR A 66 -0.85 1.88 -10.95
N VAL A 67 0.06 1.90 -9.97
CA VAL A 67 1.14 0.94 -9.82
C VAL A 67 0.94 0.24 -8.48
N ALA A 68 0.49 -1.00 -8.51
CA ALA A 68 0.36 -1.82 -7.31
C ALA A 68 1.66 -2.58 -7.08
N MET A 69 2.28 -2.36 -5.93
CA MET A 69 3.49 -3.05 -5.47
C MET A 69 3.17 -3.87 -4.23
N ASN A 70 3.70 -5.08 -4.17
CA ASN A 70 3.68 -5.92 -2.97
C ASN A 70 5.04 -5.83 -2.26
N PHE A 71 5.01 -5.55 -0.96
CA PHE A 71 6.17 -5.55 -0.09
C PHE A 71 6.00 -6.63 0.96
N HIS A 72 6.61 -7.79 0.71
CA HIS A 72 6.33 -8.99 1.49
C HIS A 72 7.35 -9.20 2.61
N ASP A 73 6.85 -9.43 3.82
CA ASP A 73 7.62 -9.81 4.99
C ASP A 73 7.55 -11.34 5.19
N ASN A 74 8.63 -12.03 4.82
CA ASN A 74 8.67 -13.50 4.87
C ASN A 74 8.91 -14.05 6.29
N ASP A 75 9.56 -13.30 7.17
CA ASP A 75 10.00 -13.79 8.49
C ASP A 75 9.29 -13.11 9.67
N GLY A 76 8.35 -12.20 9.37
CA GLY A 76 7.54 -11.49 10.36
C GLY A 76 8.37 -10.50 11.18
N LYS A 77 9.51 -10.05 10.66
CA LYS A 77 10.40 -9.11 11.36
C LYS A 77 10.33 -7.68 10.84
N GLY A 78 9.70 -7.47 9.68
CA GLY A 78 9.48 -6.17 9.06
C GLY A 78 8.09 -5.63 9.37
N VAL A 79 7.26 -5.53 8.32
CA VAL A 79 5.94 -4.89 8.38
C VAL A 79 5.02 -5.48 9.46
N ALA A 80 5.17 -6.77 9.77
CA ALA A 80 4.35 -7.46 10.78
C ALA A 80 4.50 -6.87 12.19
N ARG A 81 5.59 -6.13 12.46
CA ARG A 81 5.85 -5.49 13.75
C ARG A 81 5.37 -4.06 13.83
N PHE A 82 4.84 -3.51 12.75
CA PHE A 82 4.41 -2.12 12.73
C PHE A 82 3.16 -1.95 13.59
N ASN A 83 3.19 -0.94 14.46
CA ASN A 83 2.02 -0.54 15.21
C ASN A 83 1.12 0.29 14.28
N LEU A 84 0.18 -0.37 13.62
CA LEU A 84 -0.71 0.28 12.66
C LEU A 84 -1.56 1.33 13.36
N HIS A 85 -1.62 2.51 12.76
CA HIS A 85 -2.44 3.61 13.23
C HIS A 85 -3.02 4.33 12.02
N ALA A 86 -4.34 4.45 11.98
CA ALA A 86 -5.03 5.07 10.86
C ALA A 86 -4.65 6.55 10.76
N GLY A 87 -4.32 6.99 9.55
CA GLY A 87 -4.18 8.40 9.21
C GLY A 87 -5.51 9.15 9.30
N ASP A 88 -5.47 10.45 9.02
CA ASP A 88 -6.65 11.32 9.08
C ASP A 88 -7.72 11.00 8.02
N ASP A 89 -7.31 10.47 6.86
CA ASP A 89 -8.21 10.04 5.79
C ASP A 89 -8.70 8.58 5.93
N ALA A 90 -8.28 7.86 6.98
CA ALA A 90 -8.66 6.47 7.24
C ALA A 90 -9.51 6.34 8.52
N VAL A 91 -10.71 5.72 8.40
CA VAL A 91 -11.57 5.43 9.58
C VAL A 91 -10.96 4.37 10.50
N GLY A 92 -10.14 3.47 9.94
CA GLY A 92 -9.49 2.41 10.67
C GLY A 92 -8.49 1.67 9.80
N VAL A 93 -7.56 0.96 10.44
CA VAL A 93 -6.51 0.17 9.80
C VAL A 93 -6.32 -1.13 10.55
N GLN A 94 -6.13 -2.23 9.83
CA GLN A 94 -5.86 -3.54 10.42
C GLN A 94 -5.15 -4.46 9.42
N TRP A 95 -4.49 -5.49 9.96
CA TRP A 95 -4.14 -6.67 9.18
C TRP A 95 -5.41 -7.47 8.86
N MET A 96 -5.51 -7.96 7.63
CA MET A 96 -6.65 -8.77 7.18
C MET A 96 -6.16 -10.06 6.54
N ASP A 97 -6.86 -11.16 6.85
CA ASP A 97 -6.65 -12.44 6.18
C ASP A 97 -7.10 -12.34 4.72
N LEU A 98 -6.25 -12.80 3.82
CA LEU A 98 -6.50 -12.80 2.40
C LEU A 98 -7.57 -13.83 2.02
N SER A 99 -8.57 -13.43 1.24
CA SER A 99 -9.67 -14.30 0.81
C SER A 99 -10.35 -13.76 -0.44
N HIS A 100 -10.75 -14.64 -1.35
CA HIS A 100 -11.59 -14.30 -2.51
C HIS A 100 -12.97 -13.70 -2.16
N ARG A 101 -13.37 -13.76 -0.88
CA ARG A 101 -14.66 -13.22 -0.40
C ARG A 101 -14.57 -11.78 0.10
N LEU A 102 -13.38 -11.18 0.11
CA LEU A 102 -13.21 -9.80 0.53
C LEU A 102 -13.93 -8.87 -0.45
N GLU A 103 -14.75 -7.96 0.09
CA GLU A 103 -15.37 -6.88 -0.68
C GLU A 103 -14.51 -5.62 -0.49
N LEU A 104 -13.73 -5.30 -1.52
CA LEU A 104 -12.77 -4.19 -1.48
C LEU A 104 -13.15 -3.12 -2.51
N TYR A 105 -12.72 -1.90 -2.24
CA TYR A 105 -12.91 -0.77 -3.14
C TYR A 105 -12.19 -0.97 -4.49
N ALA A 106 -12.82 -0.49 -5.56
CA ALA A 106 -12.30 -0.54 -6.93
C ALA A 106 -11.76 -1.94 -7.31
N SER A 107 -10.60 -2.00 -7.97
CA SER A 107 -9.98 -3.24 -8.43
C SER A 107 -9.00 -3.85 -7.42
N HIS A 108 -9.08 -3.50 -6.13
CA HIS A 108 -8.11 -3.97 -5.13
C HIS A 108 -8.10 -5.50 -4.99
N ILE A 109 -9.27 -6.14 -5.13
CA ILE A 109 -9.39 -7.60 -5.04
C ILE A 109 -8.56 -8.30 -6.14
N ASP A 110 -8.48 -7.73 -7.34
CA ASP A 110 -7.72 -8.28 -8.46
C ASP A 110 -6.20 -8.23 -8.20
N PHE A 111 -5.72 -7.16 -7.54
CA PHE A 111 -4.32 -7.02 -7.16
C PHE A 111 -3.94 -8.03 -6.07
N LEU A 112 -4.85 -8.22 -5.11
CA LEU A 112 -4.68 -9.20 -4.05
C LEU A 112 -4.67 -10.64 -4.57
N GLN A 113 -5.53 -10.98 -5.54
CA GLN A 113 -5.48 -12.27 -6.23
C GLN A 113 -4.12 -12.52 -6.89
N LYS A 114 -3.64 -11.56 -7.69
CA LYS A 114 -2.33 -11.66 -8.37
C LYS A 114 -1.18 -11.79 -7.37
N THR A 115 -1.30 -11.14 -6.22
CA THR A 115 -0.33 -11.25 -5.13
C THR A 115 -0.35 -12.65 -4.53
N ALA A 116 -1.54 -13.22 -4.27
CA ALA A 116 -1.70 -14.59 -3.78
C ALA A 116 -1.05 -15.61 -4.74
N GLU A 117 -1.34 -15.48 -6.04
CA GLU A 117 -0.81 -16.35 -7.09
C GLU A 117 0.73 -16.29 -7.16
N LYS A 118 1.31 -15.08 -7.09
CA LYS A 118 2.78 -14.89 -7.10
C LYS A 118 3.46 -15.49 -5.87
N LEU A 119 2.79 -15.45 -4.71
CA LEU A 119 3.32 -15.98 -3.46
C LEU A 119 2.99 -17.46 -3.23
N GLY A 120 2.15 -18.07 -4.08
CA GLY A 120 1.62 -19.41 -3.85
C GLY A 120 0.74 -19.50 -2.59
N ALA A 121 0.08 -18.41 -2.23
CA ALA A 121 -0.79 -18.33 -1.05
C ALA A 121 -2.20 -18.84 -1.36
N SER A 122 -3.00 -19.05 -0.29
CA SER A 122 -4.42 -19.37 -0.43
C SER A 122 -5.20 -18.20 -1.04
N TRP A 123 -6.25 -18.52 -1.81
CA TRP A 123 -7.18 -17.56 -2.40
C TRP A 123 -8.64 -18.00 -2.17
#